data_AF-A0A7S1EQZ2-F1
#
_entry.id   AF-A0A7S1EQZ2-F1
#
_cell.length_a   1.000
_cell.length_b   1.000
_cell.length_c   1.000
_cell.angle_alpha   90.00
_cell.angle_beta   90.00
_cell.angle_gamma   90.00
#
_symmetry.space_group_name_H-M   'P 1'
#
loop_
_entity.id
_entity.type
_entity.pdbx_description
1 polymer ?
#
loop_
_entity_poly.entity_id
_entity_poly.type
_entity_poly.pdbx_seq_one_letter_code
_entity_poly.pdbx_strand_id
1 'polypeptide(L)'
;CIVWAVGSRSPAQVDRDGVKNLVECVVNCSSMMNTTKFRTKSIFDFTGIPGSFGINRFAPLDDVIMGGISQSRFIQSSFGASFEGNVTTESNGGFCQARVQWKGGNDRLDLTGFDGMELIVKGDGRRYKLNLKNSLEPEFVFQASFDTEKGEVMTIRLPFSEFLPSRRGSVAFGGSGLFEEQLEVSNITSMAFVQSKFDTGGMTNAAFESGRFQLEIASVKAYKDVKPKIVLLSSAAVTRPFWTDSERAAYSYASQIPIVQLNPGNILGEKLKGEDILRLSGIPYTILRATGLNTTEQLPNRKIILTQGDRAVGRIHPIDMAKCMVFAMNSKNTSFKTFEVESQNQYEMQDSEQLQNQFKALSYDCRETLYPREP
;
A
#
# COMPACT_ATOMS: atom_id res chain seq x y z
N CYS A 1 -13.58 -0.37 -21.39
CA CYS A 1 -14.01 -1.56 -22.15
C CYS A 1 -14.48 -2.59 -21.14
N ILE A 2 -15.69 -3.14 -21.27
CA ILE A 2 -16.13 -4.27 -20.43
C ILE A 2 -15.77 -5.54 -21.22
N VAL A 3 -14.85 -6.34 -20.69
CA VAL A 3 -14.42 -7.61 -21.33
C VAL A 3 -15.08 -8.75 -20.56
N TRP A 4 -15.85 -9.58 -21.26
CA TRP A 4 -16.48 -10.78 -20.72
C TRP A 4 -16.24 -11.95 -21.67
N ALA A 5 -15.85 -13.11 -21.14
CA ALA A 5 -15.69 -14.34 -21.93
C ALA A 5 -16.92 -15.23 -21.77
N VAL A 6 -17.54 -15.63 -22.88
CA VAL A 6 -18.61 -16.66 -22.92
C VAL A 6 -18.07 -17.89 -23.68
N GLY A 7 -18.24 -19.10 -23.15
CA GLY A 7 -17.89 -20.35 -23.84
C GLY A 7 -17.22 -21.43 -22.97
N SER A 8 -16.76 -22.53 -23.58
CA SER A 8 -16.13 -23.71 -22.96
C SER A 8 -14.68 -23.51 -22.48
N ARG A 9 -14.32 -22.29 -22.08
CA ARG A 9 -12.95 -21.95 -21.68
C ARG A 9 -12.67 -22.37 -20.24
N SER A 10 -11.46 -22.83 -19.98
CA SER A 10 -11.00 -23.14 -18.62
C SER A 10 -10.85 -21.86 -17.77
N PRO A 11 -10.90 -21.96 -16.43
CA PRO A 11 -10.63 -20.81 -15.55
C PRO A 11 -9.30 -20.11 -15.86
N ALA A 12 -8.24 -20.86 -16.16
CA ALA A 12 -6.93 -20.29 -16.51
C ALA A 12 -7.00 -19.38 -17.76
N GLN A 13 -7.72 -19.82 -18.80
CA GLN A 13 -7.85 -19.06 -20.04
C GLN A 13 -8.67 -17.77 -19.88
N VAL A 14 -9.62 -17.76 -18.93
CA VAL A 14 -10.50 -16.61 -18.71
C VAL A 14 -9.89 -15.65 -17.70
N ASP A 15 -9.55 -16.14 -16.51
CA ASP A 15 -9.17 -15.30 -15.38
C ASP A 15 -7.69 -14.91 -15.41
N ARG A 16 -6.78 -15.87 -15.60
CA ARG A 16 -5.34 -15.58 -15.63
C ARG A 16 -4.91 -15.01 -16.98
N ASP A 17 -5.08 -15.79 -18.05
CA ASP A 17 -4.57 -15.44 -19.37
C ASP A 17 -5.38 -14.28 -19.97
N GLY A 18 -6.68 -14.19 -19.69
CA GLY A 18 -7.52 -13.07 -20.10
C GLY A 18 -7.08 -11.74 -19.49
N VAL A 19 -6.77 -11.71 -18.18
CA VAL A 19 -6.25 -10.51 -17.53
C VAL A 19 -4.84 -10.17 -18.02
N LYS A 20 -3.97 -11.16 -18.22
CA LYS A 20 -2.66 -10.97 -18.83
C LYS A 20 -2.75 -10.27 -20.19
N ASN A 21 -3.58 -10.79 -21.09
CA ASN A 21 -3.79 -10.21 -22.43
C ASN A 21 -4.34 -8.78 -22.35
N LEU A 22 -5.24 -8.50 -21.40
CA LEU A 22 -5.77 -7.17 -21.16
C LEU A 22 -4.67 -6.19 -20.71
N VAL A 23 -3.85 -6.60 -19.74
CA VAL A 23 -2.72 -5.80 -19.24
C VAL A 23 -1.74 -5.50 -20.37
N GLU A 24 -1.31 -6.51 -21.12
CA GLU A 24 -0.40 -6.35 -22.26
C GLU A 24 -0.97 -5.40 -23.32
N CYS A 25 -2.27 -5.52 -23.63
CA CYS A 25 -2.95 -4.62 -24.56
C CYS A 25 -2.95 -3.16 -24.06
N VAL A 26 -3.23 -2.93 -22.78
CA VAL A 26 -3.23 -1.58 -22.19
C VAL A 26 -1.81 -1.00 -22.18
N VAL A 27 -0.79 -1.77 -21.79
CA VAL A 27 0.61 -1.33 -21.84
C VAL A 27 1.02 -0.94 -23.25
N ASN A 28 0.71 -1.79 -24.25
CA ASN A 28 1.03 -1.52 -25.65
C ASN A 28 0.32 -0.26 -26.16
N CYS A 29 -0.97 -0.10 -25.87
CA CYS A 29 -1.73 1.11 -26.25
C CYS A 29 -1.17 2.37 -25.59
N SER A 30 -0.83 2.31 -24.29
CA SER A 30 -0.25 3.44 -23.56
C SER A 30 1.12 3.84 -24.12
N SER A 31 1.94 2.87 -24.53
CA SER A 31 3.24 3.14 -25.17
C SER A 31 3.08 3.83 -26.53
N MET A 32 2.09 3.42 -27.34
CA MET A 32 1.81 4.02 -28.64
C MET A 32 1.17 5.41 -28.55
N MET A 33 0.43 5.70 -27.47
CA MET A 33 -0.31 6.95 -27.32
C MET A 33 0.48 8.08 -26.65
N ASN A 34 1.74 7.88 -26.23
CA ASN A 34 2.54 8.88 -25.49
C ASN A 34 1.79 9.49 -24.27
N THR A 35 0.75 8.80 -23.81
CA THR A 35 -0.17 9.29 -22.78
C THR A 35 0.37 8.83 -21.44
N THR A 36 1.25 9.66 -20.87
CA THR A 36 1.63 9.69 -19.45
C THR A 36 1.68 8.31 -18.78
N LYS A 37 2.90 7.74 -18.66
CA LYS A 37 3.22 6.87 -17.52
C LYS A 37 2.55 7.49 -16.29
N PHE A 38 1.67 6.76 -15.64
CA PHE A 38 0.82 7.23 -14.53
C PHE A 38 1.64 8.15 -13.65
N ARG A 39 1.27 9.45 -13.58
CA ARG A 39 2.18 10.55 -13.22
C ARG A 39 2.94 10.22 -11.94
N THR A 40 4.19 9.81 -12.12
CA THR A 40 5.14 9.50 -11.05
C THR A 40 6.39 10.32 -11.29
N LYS A 41 7.01 10.78 -10.21
CA LYS A 41 8.31 11.46 -10.24
C LYS A 41 9.29 10.60 -9.48
N SER A 42 10.30 10.09 -10.18
CA SER A 42 11.40 9.38 -9.52
C SER A 42 12.19 10.38 -8.66
N ILE A 43 12.42 10.03 -7.40
CA ILE A 43 13.21 10.82 -6.46
C ILE A 43 14.53 10.10 -6.22
N PHE A 44 14.46 8.81 -5.91
CA PHE A 44 15.62 7.91 -5.86
C PHE A 44 15.27 6.59 -6.54
N ASP A 45 16.20 6.09 -7.34
CA ASP A 45 16.19 4.73 -7.87
C ASP A 45 17.53 4.11 -7.48
N PHE A 46 17.51 3.02 -6.70
CA PHE A 46 18.70 2.38 -6.16
C PHE A 46 19.08 1.10 -6.89
N THR A 47 18.34 0.71 -7.95
CA THR A 47 18.41 -0.63 -8.58
C THR A 47 19.50 -0.81 -9.66
N GLY A 48 20.38 0.18 -9.90
CA GLY A 48 21.39 0.10 -10.98
C GLY A 48 22.84 -0.23 -10.54
N ILE A 49 23.83 0.13 -11.39
CA ILE A 49 25.29 0.09 -11.16
C ILE A 49 25.80 0.89 -9.93
N PRO A 50 26.42 0.26 -8.91
CA PRO A 50 26.88 0.90 -7.68
C PRO A 50 27.65 2.21 -7.90
N GLY A 51 27.25 3.29 -7.20
CA GLY A 51 27.91 4.61 -7.23
C GLY A 51 27.11 5.73 -7.90
N SER A 52 26.05 5.43 -8.68
CA SER A 52 25.23 6.45 -9.38
C SER A 52 23.89 6.81 -8.71
N PHE A 53 23.52 6.22 -7.56
CA PHE A 53 22.15 6.27 -7.01
C PHE A 53 21.89 7.24 -5.86
N GLY A 54 22.83 8.13 -5.57
CA GLY A 54 22.66 9.07 -4.47
C GLY A 54 22.63 8.42 -3.08
N ILE A 55 23.08 7.17 -2.93
CA ILE A 55 23.30 6.52 -1.62
C ILE A 55 24.21 7.39 -0.74
N ASN A 56 25.24 7.99 -1.34
CA ASN A 56 26.15 8.94 -0.69
C ASN A 56 25.47 10.25 -0.26
N ARG A 57 24.20 10.47 -0.61
CA ARG A 57 23.39 11.56 -0.07
C ARG A 57 22.74 11.18 1.26
N PHE A 58 22.73 9.91 1.67
CA PHE A 58 22.15 9.52 2.95
C PHE A 58 23.22 9.46 4.03
N ALA A 59 22.96 10.12 5.15
CA ALA A 59 23.83 10.09 6.32
C ALA A 59 23.05 9.67 7.56
N PRO A 60 23.70 8.94 8.49
CA PRO A 60 23.06 8.55 9.73
C PRO A 60 22.80 9.77 10.63
N LEU A 61 21.68 9.73 11.34
CA LEU A 61 21.33 10.61 12.44
C LEU A 61 20.68 9.77 13.54
N ASP A 62 21.50 9.07 14.31
CA ASP A 62 21.00 8.16 15.34
C ASP A 62 20.85 8.87 16.70
N ASP A 63 20.39 8.12 17.70
CA ASP A 63 20.13 8.61 19.05
C ASP A 63 21.36 9.02 19.87
N VAL A 64 22.56 8.87 19.33
CA VAL A 64 23.84 9.28 19.96
C VAL A 64 23.83 10.77 20.35
N ILE A 65 23.09 11.61 19.61
CA ILE A 65 22.92 13.03 19.95
C ILE A 65 22.26 13.23 21.32
N MET A 66 21.42 12.27 21.75
CA MET A 66 20.74 12.26 23.04
C MET A 66 21.45 11.38 24.08
N GLY A 67 22.65 10.87 23.78
CA GLY A 67 23.41 9.96 24.63
C GLY A 67 23.11 8.47 24.41
N GLY A 68 22.26 8.14 23.43
CA GLY A 68 21.99 6.76 23.03
C GLY A 68 23.20 6.09 22.37
N ILE A 69 23.09 4.78 22.16
CA ILE A 69 24.16 3.97 21.57
C ILE A 69 23.69 3.20 20.32
N SER A 70 22.55 3.58 19.75
CA SER A 70 22.09 2.99 18.50
C SER A 70 22.97 3.44 17.34
N GLN A 71 23.11 2.58 16.33
CA GLN A 71 23.96 2.86 15.18
C GLN A 71 23.32 2.32 13.91
N SER A 72 23.29 3.15 12.87
CA SER A 72 22.82 2.77 11.54
C SER A 72 23.75 3.19 10.42
N ARG A 73 23.51 2.62 9.24
CA ARG A 73 24.16 2.98 7.99
C ARG A 73 23.18 2.89 6.84
N PHE A 74 23.51 3.57 5.75
CA PHE A 74 22.79 3.50 4.48
C PHE A 74 23.78 3.09 3.39
N ILE A 75 23.64 1.87 2.87
CA ILE A 75 24.62 1.25 1.98
C ILE A 75 23.96 0.66 0.74
N GLN A 76 24.74 0.31 -0.28
CA GLN A 76 24.25 -0.45 -1.42
C GLN A 76 23.93 -1.89 -1.00
N SER A 77 22.83 -2.45 -1.50
CA SER A 77 22.49 -3.87 -1.44
C SER A 77 22.22 -4.42 -2.85
N SER A 78 21.99 -5.73 -2.97
CA SER A 78 21.59 -6.36 -4.22
C SER A 78 20.17 -5.99 -4.67
N PHE A 79 19.30 -5.61 -3.73
CA PHE A 79 17.93 -5.15 -4.03
C PHE A 79 17.89 -3.66 -4.38
N GLY A 80 18.81 -2.87 -3.82
CA GLY A 80 18.92 -1.44 -4.08
C GLY A 80 19.81 -0.78 -3.02
N ALA A 81 19.20 -0.07 -2.07
CA ALA A 81 19.88 0.41 -0.87
C ALA A 81 19.42 -0.38 0.36
N SER A 82 20.25 -0.44 1.40
CA SER A 82 19.92 -0.99 2.71
C SER A 82 20.08 0.09 3.78
N PHE A 83 18.98 0.39 4.46
CA PHE A 83 18.98 1.08 5.75
C PHE A 83 19.02 0.04 6.87
N GLU A 84 20.15 -0.11 7.53
CA GLU A 84 20.37 -1.19 8.49
C GLU A 84 21.21 -0.73 9.68
N GLY A 85 21.08 -1.43 10.79
CA GLY A 85 21.75 -1.07 12.02
C GLY A 85 21.35 -1.89 13.22
N ASN A 86 21.69 -1.40 14.40
CA ASN A 86 21.26 -1.92 15.69
C ASN A 86 20.63 -0.79 16.50
N VAL A 87 19.35 -0.95 16.87
CA VAL A 87 18.60 0.02 17.67
C VAL A 87 18.43 -0.49 19.10
N THR A 88 18.57 0.37 20.10
CA THR A 88 18.38 0.01 21.51
C THR A 88 17.75 1.14 22.30
N THR A 89 17.02 0.80 23.37
CA THR A 89 16.47 1.77 24.33
C THR A 89 17.45 2.14 25.44
N GLU A 90 18.63 1.53 25.48
CA GLU A 90 19.69 1.85 26.42
C GLU A 90 20.13 3.32 26.30
N SER A 91 20.57 3.91 27.41
CA SER A 91 21.03 5.30 27.50
C SER A 91 20.06 6.32 26.92
N ASN A 92 18.75 6.14 27.18
CA ASN A 92 17.66 6.96 26.64
C ASN A 92 17.53 6.93 25.11
N GLY A 93 18.17 5.96 24.45
CA GLY A 93 18.09 5.75 23.01
C GLY A 93 16.73 5.25 22.53
N GLY A 94 16.71 4.78 21.29
CA GLY A 94 15.59 4.09 20.68
C GLY A 94 15.24 4.61 19.30
N PHE A 95 16.19 5.21 18.58
CA PHE A 95 15.99 5.49 17.17
C PHE A 95 17.28 5.47 16.34
N CYS A 96 17.10 5.10 15.09
CA CYS A 96 18.07 5.25 14.01
C CYS A 96 17.42 5.97 12.85
N GLN A 97 18.19 6.79 12.12
CA GLN A 97 17.67 7.51 10.96
C GLN A 97 18.72 7.61 9.85
N ALA A 98 18.31 7.37 8.61
CA ALA A 98 19.09 7.68 7.42
C ALA A 98 18.47 8.88 6.69
N ARG A 99 19.14 10.03 6.74
CA ARG A 99 18.64 11.32 6.22
C ARG A 99 19.35 11.76 4.95
N VAL A 100 18.56 12.22 3.98
CA VAL A 100 19.06 12.85 2.76
C VAL A 100 19.77 14.17 3.08
N GLN A 101 20.97 14.32 2.55
CA GLN A 101 21.79 15.52 2.46
C GLN A 101 21.69 16.04 1.02
N TRP A 102 20.82 17.03 0.83
CA TRP A 102 20.69 17.74 -0.42
C TRP A 102 21.94 18.58 -0.69
N LYS A 103 22.42 18.65 -1.94
CA LYS A 103 23.67 19.35 -2.25
C LYS A 103 23.39 20.86 -2.27
N GLY A 104 24.12 21.63 -1.46
CA GLY A 104 24.13 23.09 -1.57
C GLY A 104 22.89 23.83 -1.05
N GLY A 105 22.34 23.47 0.11
CA GLY A 105 21.43 24.31 0.94
C GLY A 105 20.09 24.77 0.35
N ASN A 106 19.90 24.64 -0.97
CA ASN A 106 18.78 25.12 -1.78
C ASN A 106 18.19 24.02 -2.69
N ASP A 107 18.78 22.81 -2.70
CA ASP A 107 18.22 21.63 -3.37
C ASP A 107 16.90 21.27 -2.63
N ARG A 108 15.79 21.82 -3.12
CA ARG A 108 14.43 21.61 -2.62
C ARG A 108 13.68 20.72 -3.59
N LEU A 109 12.92 19.79 -3.05
CA LEU A 109 12.10 18.90 -3.87
C LEU A 109 10.67 19.45 -3.95
N ASP A 110 10.30 19.92 -5.14
CA ASP A 110 8.93 20.29 -5.48
C ASP A 110 8.13 19.04 -5.86
N LEU A 111 7.14 18.70 -5.04
CA LEU A 111 6.18 17.61 -5.21
C LEU A 111 4.76 18.12 -5.52
N THR A 112 4.64 19.38 -5.96
CA THR A 112 3.36 19.95 -6.39
C THR A 112 2.73 19.10 -7.49
N GLY A 113 1.45 18.78 -7.30
CA GLY A 113 0.65 18.00 -8.24
C GLY A 113 0.78 16.48 -8.10
N PHE A 114 1.50 16.00 -7.10
CA PHE A 114 1.49 14.61 -6.60
C PHE A 114 0.63 14.51 -5.33
N ASP A 115 0.18 13.31 -5.00
CA ASP A 115 -0.74 13.04 -3.89
C ASP A 115 -0.06 12.27 -2.74
N GLY A 116 1.13 11.69 -2.97
CA GLY A 116 1.90 11.03 -1.92
C GLY A 116 3.25 10.48 -2.38
N MET A 117 3.90 9.74 -1.48
CA MET A 117 5.17 9.04 -1.67
C MET A 117 4.93 7.54 -1.91
N GLU A 118 5.66 6.95 -2.84
CA GLU A 118 5.67 5.50 -3.10
C GLU A 118 7.08 4.96 -2.86
N LEU A 119 7.15 3.84 -2.13
CA LEU A 119 8.39 3.12 -1.83
C LEU A 119 8.26 1.69 -2.35
N ILE A 120 9.31 1.16 -2.98
CA ILE A 120 9.44 -0.29 -3.20
C ILE A 120 10.49 -0.79 -2.23
N VAL A 121 10.08 -1.62 -1.27
CA VAL A 121 10.91 -2.03 -0.14
C VAL A 121 10.86 -3.53 0.07
N LYS A 122 11.89 -4.08 0.70
CA LYS A 122 11.89 -5.41 1.30
C LYS A 122 12.29 -5.28 2.76
N GLY A 123 11.37 -5.59 3.66
CA GLY A 123 11.55 -5.34 5.09
C GLY A 123 11.82 -6.60 5.91
N ASP A 124 12.10 -6.38 7.19
CA ASP A 124 12.44 -7.41 8.17
C ASP A 124 11.28 -7.74 9.13
N GLY A 125 10.07 -7.24 8.84
CA GLY A 125 8.90 -7.42 9.70
C GLY A 125 8.70 -6.27 10.69
N ARG A 126 9.59 -5.27 10.70
CA ARG A 126 9.49 -4.10 11.57
C ARG A 126 8.66 -2.99 10.93
N ARG A 127 8.17 -2.10 11.79
CA ARG A 127 7.50 -0.85 11.43
C ARG A 127 8.53 0.28 11.32
N TYR A 128 8.52 0.97 10.19
CA TYR A 128 9.42 2.08 9.86
C TYR A 128 8.64 3.38 9.68
N LYS A 129 9.35 4.51 9.61
CA LYS A 129 8.77 5.81 9.26
C LYS A 129 9.50 6.44 8.09
N LEU A 130 8.76 7.20 7.30
CA LEU A 130 9.28 8.19 6.38
C LEU A 130 9.03 9.58 6.98
N ASN A 131 10.11 10.33 7.20
CA ASN A 131 10.05 11.73 7.62
C ASN A 131 10.23 12.63 6.41
N LEU A 132 9.40 13.67 6.31
CA LEU A 132 9.56 14.80 5.40
C LEU A 132 9.70 16.10 6.20
N LYS A 133 10.39 17.08 5.63
CA LYS A 133 10.45 18.44 6.17
C LYS A 133 10.17 19.41 5.03
N ASN A 134 9.42 20.46 5.34
CA ASN A 134 9.20 21.64 4.49
C ASN A 134 9.83 22.91 5.11
N SER A 135 10.54 22.78 6.23
CA SER A 135 11.25 23.87 6.91
C SER A 135 12.67 23.46 7.29
N LEU A 136 13.50 24.44 7.68
CA LEU A 136 14.84 24.20 8.20
C LEU A 136 14.87 24.01 9.72
N GLU A 137 13.72 24.15 10.40
CA GLU A 137 13.63 23.99 11.86
C GLU A 137 14.06 22.57 12.25
N PRO A 138 15.14 22.35 13.01
CA PRO A 138 15.72 21.02 13.20
C PRO A 138 14.75 19.96 13.72
N GLU A 139 13.84 20.36 14.60
CA GLU A 139 13.01 19.48 15.42
C GLU A 139 11.62 19.20 14.83
N PHE A 140 11.17 20.01 13.88
CA PHE A 140 9.85 19.91 13.28
C PHE A 140 9.88 19.03 12.02
N VAL A 141 9.12 17.95 12.02
CA VAL A 141 9.07 16.96 10.94
C VAL A 141 7.63 16.53 10.69
N PHE A 142 7.34 16.12 9.46
CA PHE A 142 6.13 15.41 9.10
C PHE A 142 6.44 13.93 8.98
N GLN A 143 5.66 13.06 9.62
CA GLN A 143 5.97 11.62 9.70
C GLN A 143 4.81 10.78 9.19
N ALA A 144 5.12 9.74 8.43
CA ALA A 144 4.18 8.67 8.11
C ALA A 144 4.85 7.32 8.41
N SER A 145 4.11 6.43 9.07
CA SER A 145 4.58 5.07 9.40
C SER A 145 4.12 4.06 8.37
N PHE A 146 4.88 2.99 8.21
CA PHE A 146 4.48 1.82 7.45
C PHE A 146 5.04 0.54 8.07
N ASP A 147 4.25 -0.52 7.98
CA ASP A 147 4.66 -1.86 8.39
C ASP A 147 5.32 -2.60 7.23
N THR A 148 6.20 -3.53 7.57
CA THR A 148 6.80 -4.45 6.59
C THR A 148 6.50 -5.89 6.98
N GLU A 149 6.52 -6.77 5.99
CA GLU A 149 6.52 -8.21 6.22
C GLU A 149 7.91 -8.77 5.97
N LYS A 150 8.35 -9.68 6.84
CA LYS A 150 9.72 -10.18 6.85
C LYS A 150 10.03 -10.92 5.55
N GLY A 151 10.97 -10.39 4.77
CA GLY A 151 11.46 -10.98 3.53
C GLY A 151 10.59 -10.67 2.30
N GLU A 152 9.47 -9.99 2.48
CA GLU A 152 8.51 -9.71 1.40
C GLU A 152 8.82 -8.38 0.72
N VAL A 153 8.71 -8.38 -0.61
CA VAL A 153 8.76 -7.15 -1.40
C VAL A 153 7.39 -6.48 -1.36
N MET A 154 7.39 -5.19 -1.04
CA MET A 154 6.19 -4.40 -0.84
C MET A 154 6.27 -3.05 -1.54
N THR A 155 5.16 -2.65 -2.16
CA THR A 155 4.94 -1.28 -2.64
C THR A 155 4.18 -0.50 -1.57
N ILE A 156 4.86 0.39 -0.86
CA ILE A 156 4.25 1.22 0.19
C ILE A 156 3.82 2.56 -0.41
N ARG A 157 2.54 2.91 -0.32
CA ARG A 157 2.00 4.22 -0.71
C ARG A 157 1.62 5.01 0.54
N LEU A 158 2.23 6.18 0.69
CA LEU A 158 2.05 7.11 1.80
C LEU A 158 1.44 8.41 1.26
N PRO A 159 0.11 8.59 1.31
CA PRO A 159 -0.54 9.85 0.97
C PRO A 159 0.02 11.00 1.80
N PHE A 160 0.16 12.19 1.21
CA PHE A 160 0.60 13.37 1.97
C PHE A 160 -0.34 13.72 3.14
N SER A 161 -1.61 13.34 3.05
CA SER A 161 -2.59 13.50 4.14
C SER A 161 -2.33 12.60 5.36
N GLU A 162 -1.51 11.55 5.25
CA GLU A 162 -1.14 10.69 6.37
C GLU A 162 0.11 11.17 7.11
N PHE A 163 0.80 12.19 6.58
CA PHE A 163 1.97 12.76 7.22
C PHE A 163 1.56 13.69 8.35
N LEU A 164 1.78 13.25 9.59
CA LEU A 164 1.44 14.03 10.77
C LEU A 164 2.63 14.89 11.25
N PRO A 165 2.40 16.15 11.61
CA PRO A 165 3.44 17.01 12.17
C PRO A 165 3.87 16.53 13.56
N SER A 166 5.17 16.52 13.81
CA SER A 166 5.80 16.18 15.08
C SER A 166 6.94 17.14 15.41
N ARG A 167 7.09 17.47 16.69
CA ARG A 167 8.23 18.21 17.22
C ARG A 167 8.86 17.40 18.37
N ARG A 168 10.16 17.08 18.25
CA ARG A 168 10.90 16.25 19.23
C ARG A 168 10.23 14.90 19.58
N GLY A 169 9.54 14.28 18.63
CA GLY A 169 8.86 12.99 18.86
C GLY A 169 7.52 13.11 19.59
N SER A 170 7.12 14.29 20.06
CA SER A 170 5.75 14.55 20.46
C SER A 170 4.94 14.94 19.22
N VAL A 171 3.76 14.34 19.04
CA VAL A 171 2.77 14.84 18.07
C VAL A 171 1.82 15.78 18.78
N ALA A 172 1.23 16.64 17.96
CA ALA A 172 0.17 17.57 18.25
C ALA A 172 -1.17 16.97 18.73
N PHE A 173 -1.20 15.78 19.35
CA PHE A 173 -2.46 15.24 19.85
C PHE A 173 -2.88 15.99 21.12
N GLY A 174 -4.12 16.52 21.13
CA GLY A 174 -4.71 17.19 22.30
C GLY A 174 -4.93 18.71 22.19
N GLY A 175 -5.07 19.27 20.99
CA GLY A 175 -5.49 20.68 20.82
C GLY A 175 -4.33 21.70 20.72
N SER A 176 -3.10 21.26 20.48
CA SER A 176 -2.03 22.18 20.07
C SER A 176 -2.24 22.58 18.61
N GLY A 177 -2.07 23.86 18.27
CA GLY A 177 -2.14 24.37 16.88
C GLY A 177 -1.21 23.68 15.87
N LEU A 178 -0.29 22.83 16.34
CA LEU A 178 0.55 21.97 15.50
C LEU A 178 -0.25 20.98 14.64
N PHE A 179 -1.46 20.55 15.02
CA PHE A 179 -2.26 19.62 14.20
C PHE A 179 -2.87 20.30 12.96
N GLU A 180 -2.94 21.63 12.97
CA GLU A 180 -3.40 22.43 11.84
C GLU A 180 -2.31 22.63 10.78
N GLU A 181 -1.04 22.34 11.13
CA GLU A 181 0.08 22.41 10.21
C GLU A 181 -0.05 21.37 9.10
N GLN A 182 0.02 21.83 7.86
CA GLN A 182 -0.04 20.98 6.67
C GLN A 182 1.33 20.87 6.02
N LEU A 183 1.63 19.68 5.48
CA LEU A 183 2.85 19.46 4.73
C LEU A 183 2.84 20.29 3.44
N GLU A 184 3.72 21.29 3.36
CA GLU A 184 3.90 22.08 2.13
C GLU A 184 4.79 21.31 1.15
N VAL A 185 4.16 20.73 0.12
CA VAL A 185 4.82 19.82 -0.83
C VAL A 185 5.64 20.54 -1.91
N SER A 186 5.52 21.86 -2.05
CA SER A 186 6.26 22.67 -3.03
C SER A 186 7.76 22.80 -2.69
N ASN A 187 8.11 22.56 -1.42
CA ASN A 187 9.39 22.93 -0.84
C ASN A 187 9.88 21.90 0.17
N ILE A 188 10.01 20.64 -0.23
CA ILE A 188 10.55 19.60 0.65
C ILE A 188 12.06 19.81 0.82
N THR A 189 12.48 20.14 2.04
CA THR A 189 13.86 20.47 2.44
C THR A 189 14.64 19.28 2.96
N SER A 190 13.98 18.18 3.35
CA SER A 190 14.64 16.97 3.86
C SER A 190 13.71 15.77 3.76
N MET A 191 14.31 14.58 3.59
CA MET A 191 13.64 13.28 3.68
C MET A 191 14.50 12.33 4.51
N ALA A 192 13.88 11.43 5.27
CA ALA A 192 14.63 10.41 6.01
C ALA A 192 13.83 9.14 6.32
N PHE A 193 14.50 8.00 6.28
CA PHE A 193 13.98 6.74 6.82
C PHE A 193 14.32 6.63 8.30
N VAL A 194 13.39 6.15 9.12
CA VAL A 194 13.56 6.08 10.57
C VAL A 194 13.09 4.73 11.11
N GLN A 195 13.90 4.12 11.96
CA GLN A 195 13.49 3.05 12.87
C GLN A 195 13.42 3.62 14.28
N SER A 196 12.30 3.49 14.99
CA SER A 196 12.11 4.14 16.28
C SER A 196 11.18 3.40 17.22
N LYS A 197 11.43 3.53 18.53
CA LYS A 197 10.52 3.14 19.61
C LYS A 197 9.24 3.96 19.67
N PHE A 198 9.18 5.10 18.99
CA PHE A 198 7.99 5.95 18.89
C PHE A 198 7.38 5.85 17.50
N ASP A 199 6.05 5.72 17.43
CA ASP A 199 5.28 5.69 16.20
C ASP A 199 4.90 7.09 15.69
N THR A 200 4.31 7.18 14.51
CA THR A 200 3.65 8.38 13.99
C THR A 200 2.49 8.73 14.91
N GLY A 201 2.65 9.79 15.70
CA GLY A 201 1.76 10.10 16.83
C GLY A 201 2.50 10.33 18.15
N GLY A 202 3.78 9.99 18.23
CA GLY A 202 4.60 10.14 19.44
C GLY A 202 4.33 9.11 20.53
N MET A 203 3.37 8.22 20.30
CA MET A 203 3.10 7.07 21.14
C MET A 203 4.19 6.00 20.98
N THR A 204 4.36 5.16 21.99
CA THR A 204 5.26 4.01 21.89
C THR A 204 4.79 3.07 20.79
N ASN A 205 5.70 2.65 19.92
CA ASN A 205 5.47 1.61 18.94
C ASN A 205 5.39 0.27 19.67
N ALA A 206 4.18 -0.31 19.77
CA ALA A 206 3.94 -1.56 20.48
C ALA A 206 4.69 -2.76 19.87
N ALA A 207 5.07 -2.70 18.59
CA ALA A 207 5.84 -3.72 17.90
C ALA A 207 7.35 -3.43 17.91
N PHE A 208 7.82 -2.45 18.69
CA PHE A 208 9.24 -2.13 18.75
C PHE A 208 10.03 -3.20 19.51
N GLU A 209 11.14 -3.61 18.90
CA GLU A 209 12.13 -4.49 19.52
C GLU A 209 13.54 -3.92 19.36
N SER A 210 14.32 -3.94 20.45
CA SER A 210 15.77 -3.65 20.37
C SER A 210 16.47 -4.73 19.55
N GLY A 211 17.59 -4.39 18.93
CA GLY A 211 18.42 -5.30 18.14
C GLY A 211 18.61 -4.87 16.69
N ARG A 212 19.02 -5.82 15.87
CA ARG A 212 19.31 -5.59 14.45
C ARG A 212 18.04 -5.31 13.66
N PHE A 213 18.12 -4.34 12.75
CA PHE A 213 17.08 -4.06 11.77
C PHE A 213 17.67 -3.92 10.38
N GLN A 214 16.87 -4.19 9.36
CA GLN A 214 17.21 -4.00 7.95
C GLN A 214 15.96 -3.68 7.13
N LEU A 215 16.02 -2.57 6.40
CA LEU A 215 15.06 -2.19 5.38
C LEU A 215 15.80 -2.02 4.05
N GLU A 216 15.57 -2.93 3.12
CA GLU A 216 16.06 -2.78 1.75
C GLU A 216 15.07 -1.95 0.92
N ILE A 217 15.58 -1.07 0.07
CA ILE A 217 14.81 -0.06 -0.64
C ILE A 217 15.27 -0.04 -2.10
N ALA A 218 14.38 -0.42 -3.01
CA ALA A 218 14.65 -0.38 -4.44
C ALA A 218 14.43 1.03 -5.01
N SER A 219 13.33 1.71 -4.65
CA SER A 219 13.06 3.05 -5.17
C SER A 219 12.17 3.90 -4.25
N VAL A 220 12.27 5.22 -4.44
CA VAL A 220 11.46 6.26 -3.82
C VAL A 220 10.91 7.16 -4.92
N LYS A 221 9.59 7.28 -4.99
CA LYS A 221 8.88 8.07 -5.99
C LYS A 221 7.83 8.95 -5.33
N ALA A 222 7.42 10.02 -5.99
CA ALA A 222 6.12 10.63 -5.73
C ALA A 222 5.09 10.10 -6.73
N TYR A 223 3.87 9.81 -6.26
CA TYR A 223 2.78 9.32 -7.09
C TYR A 223 1.62 10.31 -7.14
N LYS A 224 0.85 10.25 -8.22
CA LYS A 224 -0.42 10.98 -8.36
C LYS A 224 -1.57 9.97 -8.37
N ASP A 225 -2.58 10.23 -7.57
CA ASP A 225 -3.83 9.51 -7.61
C ASP A 225 -4.58 9.81 -8.90
N VAL A 226 -4.86 8.72 -9.60
CA VAL A 226 -5.58 8.71 -10.86
C VAL A 226 -6.75 7.76 -10.72
N LYS A 227 -7.78 7.94 -11.55
CA LYS A 227 -8.85 6.94 -11.61
C LYS A 227 -8.28 5.61 -12.13
N PRO A 228 -8.80 4.46 -11.68
CA PRO A 228 -8.39 3.17 -12.22
C PRO A 228 -8.62 3.14 -13.74
N LYS A 229 -7.68 2.53 -14.46
CA LYS A 229 -7.78 2.23 -15.90
C LYS A 229 -8.39 0.85 -16.13
N ILE A 230 -8.18 -0.07 -15.19
CA ILE A 230 -8.77 -1.40 -15.20
C ILE A 230 -9.57 -1.58 -13.90
N VAL A 231 -10.85 -1.92 -14.03
CA VAL A 231 -11.67 -2.36 -12.90
C VAL A 231 -11.97 -3.84 -13.10
N LEU A 232 -11.39 -4.69 -12.26
CA LEU A 232 -11.50 -6.14 -12.34
C LEU A 232 -12.53 -6.64 -11.32
N LEU A 233 -13.57 -7.31 -11.80
CA LEU A 233 -14.45 -8.10 -10.95
C LEU A 233 -13.82 -9.48 -10.71
N SER A 234 -13.46 -9.73 -9.47
CA SER A 234 -12.95 -11.00 -8.98
C SER A 234 -13.93 -11.62 -7.98
N SER A 235 -13.50 -12.66 -7.28
CA SER A 235 -14.26 -13.35 -6.24
C SER A 235 -13.62 -13.10 -4.88
N ALA A 236 -14.44 -12.96 -3.84
CA ALA A 236 -13.96 -13.22 -2.49
C ALA A 236 -13.49 -14.69 -2.40
N ALA A 237 -12.66 -14.96 -1.41
CA ALA A 237 -12.05 -16.24 -1.10
C ALA A 237 -10.88 -16.70 -1.99
N VAL A 238 -10.38 -15.87 -2.90
CA VAL A 238 -9.31 -16.27 -3.85
C VAL A 238 -8.00 -16.67 -3.16
N THR A 239 -7.70 -16.13 -1.98
CA THR A 239 -6.49 -16.45 -1.20
C THR A 239 -6.67 -17.63 -0.25
N ARG A 240 -7.91 -17.96 0.12
CA ARG A 240 -8.24 -18.96 1.16
C ARG A 240 -7.77 -20.38 0.88
N PRO A 241 -7.73 -20.87 -0.38
CA PRO A 241 -7.13 -22.16 -0.68
C PRO A 241 -5.65 -22.26 -0.28
N PHE A 242 -4.97 -21.13 -0.13
CA PHE A 242 -3.54 -21.02 0.15
C PHE A 242 -3.24 -20.52 1.58
N TRP A 243 -4.26 -20.36 2.42
CA TRP A 243 -4.07 -19.99 3.82
C TRP A 243 -3.33 -21.11 4.59
N THR A 244 -2.44 -20.68 5.48
CA THR A 244 -1.75 -21.55 6.45
C THR A 244 -2.74 -22.17 7.43
N ASP A 245 -2.33 -23.23 8.13
CA ASP A 245 -3.16 -23.86 9.18
C ASP A 245 -3.57 -22.87 10.27
N SER A 246 -2.65 -21.98 10.67
CA SER A 246 -2.92 -20.93 11.64
C SER A 246 -3.98 -19.93 11.15
N GLU A 247 -3.90 -19.50 9.88
CA GLU A 247 -4.90 -18.62 9.28
C GLU A 247 -6.27 -19.31 9.15
N ARG A 248 -6.28 -20.60 8.76
CA ARG A 248 -7.51 -21.41 8.69
C ARG A 248 -8.14 -21.59 10.06
N ALA A 249 -7.35 -21.79 11.11
CA ALA A 249 -7.83 -21.87 12.49
C ALA A 249 -8.39 -20.53 12.99
N ALA A 250 -7.69 -19.42 12.72
CA ALA A 250 -8.14 -18.08 13.09
C ALA A 250 -9.43 -17.65 12.37
N TYR A 251 -9.64 -18.11 11.14
CA TYR A 251 -10.79 -17.77 10.30
C TYR A 251 -11.52 -19.03 9.79
N SER A 252 -11.90 -19.91 10.72
CA SER A 252 -12.52 -21.21 10.42
C SER A 252 -13.78 -21.11 9.56
N TYR A 253 -14.68 -20.16 9.87
CA TYR A 253 -15.89 -19.95 9.09
C TYR A 253 -15.60 -19.56 7.62
N ALA A 254 -14.59 -18.70 7.40
CA ALA A 254 -14.24 -18.23 6.06
C ALA A 254 -13.53 -19.30 5.21
N SER A 255 -12.76 -20.18 5.85
CA SER A 255 -12.01 -21.25 5.18
C SER A 255 -12.86 -22.48 4.82
N GLN A 256 -14.02 -22.65 5.46
CA GLN A 256 -14.88 -23.84 5.28
C GLN A 256 -16.04 -23.66 4.28
N ILE A 257 -16.12 -22.52 3.59
CA ILE A 257 -17.21 -22.30 2.61
C ILE A 257 -17.06 -23.24 1.40
N PRO A 258 -18.16 -23.69 0.77
CA PRO A 258 -18.11 -24.75 -0.26
C PRO A 258 -17.18 -24.44 -1.44
N ILE A 259 -17.13 -23.19 -1.91
CA ILE A 259 -16.28 -22.82 -3.05
C ILE A 259 -14.78 -22.95 -2.74
N VAL A 260 -14.37 -22.76 -1.49
CA VAL A 260 -12.97 -22.92 -1.07
C VAL A 260 -12.59 -24.41 -1.05
N GLN A 261 -13.50 -25.27 -0.59
CA GLN A 261 -13.28 -26.72 -0.54
C GLN A 261 -13.32 -27.37 -1.93
N LEU A 262 -14.26 -26.95 -2.78
CA LEU A 262 -14.45 -27.55 -4.11
C LEU A 262 -13.46 -27.00 -5.14
N ASN A 263 -13.22 -25.68 -5.14
CA ASN A 263 -12.34 -24.93 -6.06
C ASN A 263 -12.23 -25.55 -7.47
N PRO A 264 -13.36 -25.72 -8.20
CA PRO A 264 -13.39 -26.50 -9.43
C PRO A 264 -12.47 -25.88 -10.48
N GLY A 265 -11.61 -26.70 -11.09
CA GLY A 265 -10.64 -26.25 -12.10
C GLY A 265 -9.65 -25.20 -11.58
N ASN A 266 -9.43 -25.14 -10.26
CA ASN A 266 -8.61 -24.14 -9.58
C ASN A 266 -9.05 -22.69 -9.86
N ILE A 267 -10.35 -22.44 -10.01
CA ILE A 267 -10.87 -21.11 -10.38
C ILE A 267 -10.43 -19.99 -9.43
N LEU A 268 -10.36 -20.24 -8.13
CA LEU A 268 -9.91 -19.25 -7.15
C LEU A 268 -8.43 -18.90 -7.32
N GLY A 269 -7.60 -19.91 -7.59
CA GLY A 269 -6.18 -19.72 -7.85
C GLY A 269 -5.90 -19.02 -9.17
N GLU A 270 -6.64 -19.33 -10.24
CA GLU A 270 -6.46 -18.64 -11.53
C GLU A 270 -6.96 -17.19 -11.49
N LYS A 271 -8.02 -16.88 -10.73
CA LYS A 271 -8.42 -15.50 -10.40
C LYS A 271 -7.33 -14.77 -9.65
N LEU A 272 -6.75 -15.38 -8.61
CA LEU A 272 -5.67 -14.76 -7.84
C LEU A 272 -4.45 -14.44 -8.71
N LYS A 273 -4.03 -15.36 -9.58
CA LYS A 273 -2.95 -15.11 -10.55
C LYS A 273 -3.29 -13.95 -11.49
N GLY A 274 -4.54 -13.86 -11.97
CA GLY A 274 -5.00 -12.74 -12.79
C GLY A 274 -4.95 -11.41 -12.03
N GLU A 275 -5.39 -11.38 -10.78
CA GLU A 275 -5.24 -10.22 -9.88
C GLU A 275 -3.79 -9.81 -9.74
N ASP A 276 -2.90 -10.74 -9.45
CA ASP A 276 -1.47 -10.50 -9.24
C ASP A 276 -0.78 -9.94 -10.49
N ILE A 277 -1.11 -10.46 -11.68
CA ILE A 277 -0.63 -9.90 -12.96
C ILE A 277 -1.05 -8.44 -13.11
N LEU A 278 -2.30 -8.10 -12.73
CA LEU A 278 -2.78 -6.73 -12.76
C LEU A 278 -2.06 -5.86 -11.72
N ARG A 279 -1.83 -6.36 -10.49
CA ARG A 279 -1.09 -5.64 -9.45
C ARG A 279 0.33 -5.27 -9.91
N LEU A 280 1.04 -6.27 -10.44
CA LEU A 280 2.43 -6.13 -10.91
C LEU A 280 2.58 -5.29 -12.18
N SER A 281 1.49 -5.03 -12.90
CA SER A 281 1.54 -4.24 -14.14
C SER A 281 1.90 -2.77 -13.94
N GLY A 282 1.73 -2.24 -12.72
CA GLY A 282 1.84 -0.80 -12.43
C GLY A 282 0.72 0.05 -13.04
N ILE A 283 -0.26 -0.56 -13.72
CA ILE A 283 -1.45 0.13 -14.24
C ILE A 283 -2.37 0.46 -13.04
N PRO A 284 -2.92 1.67 -12.93
CA PRO A 284 -3.98 2.00 -11.98
C PRO A 284 -5.15 1.03 -12.15
N TYR A 285 -5.41 0.24 -11.12
CA TYR A 285 -6.48 -0.74 -11.13
C TYR A 285 -7.40 -0.59 -9.92
N THR A 286 -8.55 -1.24 -10.00
CA THR A 286 -9.35 -1.58 -8.82
C THR A 286 -9.79 -3.03 -8.96
N ILE A 287 -9.59 -3.83 -7.92
CA ILE A 287 -10.03 -5.23 -7.89
C ILE A 287 -11.15 -5.34 -6.86
N LEU A 288 -12.34 -5.69 -7.33
CA LEU A 288 -13.51 -5.89 -6.48
C LEU A 288 -13.78 -7.38 -6.37
N ARG A 289 -13.68 -7.92 -5.16
CA ARG A 289 -13.91 -9.33 -4.86
C ARG A 289 -15.35 -9.53 -4.41
N ALA A 290 -16.23 -9.95 -5.32
CA ALA A 290 -17.63 -10.19 -4.97
C ALA A 290 -17.76 -11.35 -3.97
N THR A 291 -18.54 -11.16 -2.91
CA THR A 291 -19.06 -12.28 -2.11
C THR A 291 -20.12 -13.05 -2.91
N GLY A 292 -20.78 -14.05 -2.32
CA GLY A 292 -21.68 -14.93 -3.07
C GLY A 292 -22.81 -14.17 -3.78
N LEU A 293 -22.81 -14.15 -5.11
CA LEU A 293 -23.85 -13.47 -5.87
C LEU A 293 -25.22 -14.07 -5.59
N ASN A 294 -26.22 -13.23 -5.30
CA ASN A 294 -27.58 -13.66 -5.02
C ASN A 294 -28.61 -12.72 -5.68
N THR A 295 -29.59 -13.29 -6.40
CA THR A 295 -30.69 -12.56 -7.03
C THR A 295 -32.05 -12.77 -6.34
N THR A 296 -32.14 -13.68 -5.37
CA THR A 296 -33.43 -14.05 -4.75
C THR A 296 -33.84 -13.11 -3.62
N GLU A 297 -32.91 -12.31 -3.10
CA GLU A 297 -33.15 -11.36 -2.02
C GLU A 297 -33.63 -10.01 -2.59
N GLN A 298 -34.95 -9.84 -2.68
CA GLN A 298 -35.59 -8.55 -2.96
C GLN A 298 -35.62 -7.70 -1.69
N LEU A 299 -34.46 -7.19 -1.32
CA LEU A 299 -34.33 -6.32 -0.16
C LEU A 299 -34.64 -4.87 -0.57
N PRO A 300 -35.60 -4.20 0.11
CA PRO A 300 -36.08 -2.88 -0.29
C PRO A 300 -34.95 -1.83 -0.27
N ASN A 301 -34.04 -1.93 0.71
CA ASN A 301 -32.82 -1.12 0.82
C ASN A 301 -31.63 -2.04 1.17
N ARG A 302 -30.51 -1.87 0.45
CA ARG A 302 -29.27 -2.66 0.60
C ARG A 302 -28.09 -1.72 0.77
N LYS A 303 -27.31 -1.93 1.82
CA LYS A 303 -26.05 -1.22 2.07
C LYS A 303 -24.89 -2.02 1.48
N ILE A 304 -24.07 -1.37 0.67
CA ILE A 304 -22.79 -1.90 0.20
C ILE A 304 -21.76 -1.71 1.31
N ILE A 305 -21.09 -2.80 1.66
CA ILE A 305 -20.01 -2.84 2.64
C ILE A 305 -18.74 -3.33 1.95
N LEU A 306 -17.66 -2.60 2.19
CA LEU A 306 -16.33 -2.89 1.67
C LEU A 306 -15.44 -3.38 2.81
N THR A 307 -14.69 -4.45 2.57
CA THR A 307 -13.71 -4.99 3.53
C THR A 307 -12.42 -5.40 2.81
N GLN A 308 -11.36 -5.67 3.56
CA GLN A 308 -10.08 -6.14 3.03
C GLN A 308 -9.55 -7.31 3.85
N GLY A 309 -8.67 -8.10 3.23
CA GLY A 309 -8.00 -9.25 3.87
C GLY A 309 -8.55 -10.61 3.44
N ASP A 310 -9.48 -10.64 2.50
CA ASP A 310 -10.12 -11.84 1.97
C ASP A 310 -10.89 -12.66 3.02
N ARG A 311 -11.48 -12.00 4.02
CA ARG A 311 -12.15 -12.64 5.16
C ARG A 311 -13.68 -12.59 5.07
N ALA A 312 -14.23 -11.75 4.19
CA ALA A 312 -15.67 -11.56 4.08
C ALA A 312 -16.42 -12.84 3.62
N VAL A 313 -17.47 -13.21 4.35
CA VAL A 313 -18.39 -14.29 3.96
C VAL A 313 -19.79 -13.72 3.98
N GLY A 314 -20.33 -13.46 2.80
CA GLY A 314 -21.61 -12.80 2.66
C GLY A 314 -22.25 -13.06 1.31
N ARG A 315 -23.27 -12.25 1.02
CA ARG A 315 -23.96 -12.22 -0.27
C ARG A 315 -23.93 -10.80 -0.82
N ILE A 316 -23.96 -10.69 -2.14
CA ILE A 316 -24.14 -9.41 -2.83
C ILE A 316 -25.07 -9.57 -4.00
N HIS A 317 -25.96 -8.61 -4.17
CA HIS A 317 -26.84 -8.59 -5.31
C HIS A 317 -26.11 -8.04 -6.56
N PRO A 318 -26.29 -8.61 -7.76
CA PRO A 318 -25.58 -8.17 -8.97
C PRO A 318 -25.74 -6.68 -9.30
N ILE A 319 -26.91 -6.11 -9.04
CA ILE A 319 -27.16 -4.65 -9.23
C ILE A 319 -26.26 -3.81 -8.32
N ASP A 320 -26.07 -4.21 -7.07
CA ASP A 320 -25.23 -3.44 -6.13
C ASP A 320 -23.75 -3.61 -6.44
N MET A 321 -23.36 -4.82 -6.88
CA MET A 321 -22.04 -5.06 -7.43
C MET A 321 -21.76 -4.14 -8.64
N ALA A 322 -22.69 -4.08 -9.59
CA ALA A 322 -22.56 -3.21 -10.77
C ALA A 322 -22.48 -1.73 -10.38
N LYS A 323 -23.32 -1.26 -9.44
CA LYS A 323 -23.23 0.10 -8.88
C LYS A 323 -21.84 0.35 -8.29
N CYS A 324 -21.35 -0.54 -7.42
CA CYS A 324 -20.03 -0.43 -6.79
C CYS A 324 -18.91 -0.31 -7.85
N MET A 325 -18.95 -1.13 -8.90
CA MET A 325 -17.97 -1.07 -9.99
C MET A 325 -18.00 0.27 -10.73
N VAL A 326 -19.17 0.83 -11.01
CA VAL A 326 -19.32 2.13 -11.67
C VAL A 326 -18.79 3.27 -10.78
N PHE A 327 -19.08 3.21 -9.48
CA PHE A 327 -18.55 4.17 -8.51
C PHE A 327 -17.03 4.08 -8.38
N ALA A 328 -16.48 2.87 -8.31
CA ALA A 328 -15.04 2.63 -8.26
C ALA A 328 -14.32 3.18 -9.49
N MET A 329 -14.82 2.86 -10.69
CA MET A 329 -14.25 3.39 -11.95
C MET A 329 -14.14 4.92 -11.98
N ASN A 330 -15.03 5.61 -11.27
CA ASN A 330 -15.09 7.07 -11.23
C ASN A 330 -14.40 7.70 -10.02
N SER A 331 -13.87 6.90 -9.09
CA SER A 331 -13.23 7.38 -7.87
C SER A 331 -11.73 7.09 -7.86
N LYS A 332 -10.92 8.14 -7.71
CA LYS A 332 -9.47 8.01 -7.55
C LYS A 332 -9.11 7.23 -6.27
N ASN A 333 -9.97 7.31 -5.25
CA ASN A 333 -9.78 6.65 -3.96
C ASN A 333 -9.83 5.12 -4.03
N THR A 334 -10.15 4.54 -5.19
CA THR A 334 -10.17 3.07 -5.40
C THR A 334 -8.98 2.55 -6.20
N SER A 335 -8.12 3.45 -6.68
CA SER A 335 -6.96 3.08 -7.47
C SER A 335 -5.93 2.36 -6.62
N PHE A 336 -5.36 1.28 -7.16
CA PHE A 336 -4.41 0.40 -6.48
C PHE A 336 -4.97 -0.21 -5.20
N LYS A 337 -6.27 -0.57 -5.20
CA LYS A 337 -6.92 -1.23 -4.07
C LYS A 337 -7.64 -2.49 -4.50
N THR A 338 -7.51 -3.52 -3.67
CA THR A 338 -8.32 -4.73 -3.67
C THR A 338 -9.22 -4.75 -2.45
N PHE A 339 -10.50 -5.05 -2.64
CA PHE A 339 -11.45 -5.14 -1.54
C PHE A 339 -12.59 -6.10 -1.84
N GLU A 340 -13.13 -6.74 -0.81
CA GLU A 340 -14.34 -7.54 -0.89
C GLU A 340 -15.59 -6.66 -0.82
N VAL A 341 -16.64 -7.09 -1.51
CA VAL A 341 -17.92 -6.37 -1.56
C VAL A 341 -19.05 -7.30 -1.13
N GLU A 342 -19.81 -6.85 -0.13
CA GLU A 342 -21.01 -7.52 0.35
C GLU A 342 -22.18 -6.53 0.47
N SER A 343 -23.39 -7.08 0.53
CA SER A 343 -24.61 -6.33 0.83
C SER A 343 -25.15 -6.74 2.18
N GLN A 344 -25.55 -5.77 2.99
CA GLN A 344 -26.31 -5.99 4.22
C GLN A 344 -27.64 -5.24 4.19
N ASN A 345 -28.60 -5.75 4.96
CA ASN A 345 -29.91 -5.12 5.13
C ASN A 345 -29.76 -3.83 5.94
N GLN A 346 -30.41 -2.77 5.48
CA GLN A 346 -30.53 -1.54 6.23
C GLN A 346 -31.91 -0.92 5.99
N TYR A 347 -32.42 -0.20 6.98
CA TYR A 347 -33.67 0.55 6.87
C TYR A 347 -33.55 1.78 5.94
N GLU A 348 -32.40 2.46 5.97
CA GLU A 348 -32.13 3.67 5.19
C GLU A 348 -31.33 3.38 3.92
N MET A 349 -31.52 4.22 2.90
CA MET A 349 -30.69 4.18 1.70
C MET A 349 -29.28 4.67 2.02
N GLN A 350 -28.27 3.91 1.60
CA GLN A 350 -26.89 4.36 1.59
C GLN A 350 -26.73 5.45 0.53
N ASP A 351 -26.26 6.62 0.96
CA ASP A 351 -25.91 7.70 0.03
C ASP A 351 -24.53 7.46 -0.63
N SER A 352 -24.22 8.27 -1.65
CA SER A 352 -22.96 8.17 -2.38
C SER A 352 -21.75 8.62 -1.56
N GLU A 353 -21.94 9.48 -0.57
CA GLU A 353 -20.86 10.00 0.28
C GLU A 353 -20.34 8.92 1.24
N GLN A 354 -21.24 8.15 1.84
CA GLN A 354 -20.92 7.00 2.69
C GLN A 354 -20.06 5.98 1.94
N LEU A 355 -20.38 5.70 0.66
CA LEU A 355 -19.57 4.79 -0.15
C LEU A 355 -18.21 5.39 -0.50
N GLN A 356 -18.14 6.69 -0.80
CA GLN A 356 -16.86 7.38 -1.02
C GLN A 356 -15.98 7.38 0.22
N ASN A 357 -16.56 7.53 1.40
CA ASN A 357 -15.84 7.46 2.67
C ASN A 357 -15.30 6.05 2.93
N GLN A 358 -16.06 5.00 2.59
CA GLN A 358 -15.53 3.63 2.61
C GLN A 358 -14.35 3.47 1.65
N PHE A 359 -14.41 3.98 0.41
CA PHE A 359 -13.26 3.91 -0.51
C PHE A 359 -12.02 4.61 0.01
N LYS A 360 -12.17 5.76 0.68
CA LYS A 360 -11.06 6.47 1.32
C LYS A 360 -10.42 5.64 2.44
N ALA A 361 -11.24 4.94 3.23
CA ALA A 361 -10.80 4.14 4.36
C ALA A 361 -10.06 2.85 3.98
N LEU A 362 -10.19 2.37 2.74
CA LEU A 362 -9.46 1.21 2.25
C LEU A 362 -7.96 1.50 2.13
N SER A 363 -7.13 0.55 2.49
CA SER A 363 -5.68 0.59 2.28
C SER A 363 -5.31 0.29 0.82
N TYR A 364 -4.17 0.83 0.37
CA TYR A 364 -3.56 0.43 -0.89
C TYR A 364 -3.07 -1.01 -0.84
N ASP A 365 -3.09 -1.67 -2.00
CA ASP A 365 -2.42 -2.95 -2.18
C ASP A 365 -0.91 -2.72 -2.04
N CYS A 366 -0.34 -3.32 -1.01
CA CYS A 366 1.07 -3.14 -0.67
C CYS A 366 1.94 -4.36 -0.94
N ARG A 367 1.35 -5.51 -1.27
CA ARG A 367 2.06 -6.79 -1.41
C ARG A 367 2.37 -7.07 -2.89
N GLU A 368 3.64 -7.36 -3.16
CA GLU A 368 4.02 -8.11 -4.36
C GLU A 368 3.94 -9.63 -4.12
N THR A 369 3.51 -10.08 -2.93
CA THR A 369 3.42 -11.50 -2.57
C THR A 369 2.48 -12.24 -3.51
N LEU A 370 3.09 -12.89 -4.50
CA LEU A 370 2.46 -13.80 -5.42
C LEU A 370 2.03 -15.07 -4.68
N TYR A 371 0.81 -15.52 -4.93
CA TYR A 371 0.35 -16.81 -4.41
C TYR A 371 0.50 -17.93 -5.47
N PRO A 372 0.83 -19.17 -5.06
CA PRO A 372 1.18 -19.56 -3.69
C PRO A 372 2.53 -18.97 -3.27
N ARG A 373 2.70 -18.69 -1.97
CA ARG A 373 4.01 -18.34 -1.43
C ARG A 373 4.96 -19.49 -1.80
N GLU A 374 6.03 -19.20 -2.55
CA GLU A 374 7.06 -20.23 -2.77
C GLU A 374 7.60 -20.68 -1.40
N PRO A 375 7.85 -22.00 -1.22
CA PRO A 375 8.24 -22.56 0.07
C PRO A 375 9.50 -21.96 0.68
#